data_AF-A0A522ZYU2-F1
#
_entry.id   AF-A0A522ZYU2-F1
#
_cell.length_a   1.000
_cell.length_b   1.000
_cell.length_c   1.000
_cell.angle_alpha   90.00
_cell.angle_beta   90.00
_cell.angle_gamma   90.00
#
_symmetry.space_group_name_H-M   'P 1'
#
loop_
_entity.id
_entity.type
_entity.pdbx_description
1 polymer ?
#
loop_
_entity_poly.entity_id
_entity_poly.type
_entity_poly.pdbx_seq_one_letter_code
_entity_poly.pdbx_strand_id
1 'polypeptide(L)'
;MTSPNPIKRGDTVTILNEFQDPGDDTFQWQAVSDEDGGRIDIMPIGTNLSIPPICTVKAAWLVRVNLPIDSQNMNNAGAIFSCPGQNI
;
A
#
# COMPACT_ATOMS: atom_id res chain seq x y z
N MET A 1 11.53 8.75 21.07
CA MET A 1 10.46 7.74 21.11
C MET A 1 10.09 7.45 19.67
N THR A 2 10.76 6.48 19.06
CA THR A 2 10.56 6.13 17.65
C THR A 2 9.37 5.19 17.56
N SER A 3 8.41 5.48 16.67
CA SER A 3 7.25 4.61 16.45
C SER A 3 7.75 3.19 16.12
N PRO A 4 7.19 2.11 16.71
CA PRO A 4 7.78 0.76 16.66
C PRO A 4 7.90 0.17 15.25
N ASN A 5 7.32 0.81 14.23
CA ASN A 5 7.58 0.51 12.83
C ASN A 5 7.66 1.82 12.02
N PRO A 6 8.86 2.23 11.55
CA PRO A 6 9.04 3.42 10.71
C PRO A 6 8.54 3.16 9.29
N ILE A 7 7.78 4.10 8.71
CA ILE A 7 7.22 3.96 7.36
C ILE A 7 8.37 3.92 6.35
N LYS A 8 8.31 3.01 5.39
CA LYS A 8 9.35 2.84 4.38
C LYS A 8 8.85 3.22 3.00
N ARG A 9 9.79 3.55 2.12
CA ARG A 9 9.53 3.73 0.69
C ARG A 9 8.78 2.52 0.11
N GLY A 10 7.69 2.79 -0.58
CA GLY A 10 6.82 1.79 -1.20
C GLY A 10 5.59 1.43 -0.37
N ASP A 11 5.56 1.76 0.92
CA ASP A 11 4.39 1.51 1.77
C ASP A 11 3.18 2.32 1.27
N THR A 12 2.02 1.67 1.24
CA THR A 12 0.74 2.34 1.02
C THR A 12 0.26 2.94 2.34
N VAL A 13 -0.10 4.22 2.30
CA VAL A 13 -0.46 4.99 3.47
C VAL A 13 -1.76 5.76 3.22
N THR A 14 -2.47 6.06 4.30
CA THR A 14 -3.58 7.00 4.29
C THR A 14 -3.31 8.09 5.33
N ILE A 15 -3.81 9.30 5.05
CA ILE A 15 -3.77 10.40 6.01
C ILE A 15 -4.86 10.16 7.05
N LEU A 16 -4.58 10.42 8.33
CA LEU A 16 -5.57 10.40 9.39
C LEU A 16 -6.63 11.48 9.14
N ASN A 17 -7.90 11.15 9.39
CA ASN A 17 -9.04 12.07 9.18
C ASN A 17 -8.87 13.44 9.85
N GLU A 18 -8.11 13.52 10.95
CA GLU A 18 -7.84 14.75 11.70
C GLU A 18 -6.94 15.75 10.95
N PHE A 19 -6.13 15.26 10.02
CA PHE A 19 -5.15 16.02 9.23
C PHE A 19 -5.45 15.97 7.74
N GLN A 20 -6.62 15.47 7.38
CA GLN A 20 -7.05 15.24 6.01
C GLN A 20 -7.73 16.49 5.46
N ASP A 21 -7.30 16.94 4.28
CA ASP A 21 -7.98 18.04 3.59
C ASP A 21 -9.20 17.51 2.82
N PRO A 22 -10.23 18.36 2.59
CA PRO A 22 -11.39 17.96 1.81
C PRO A 22 -10.98 17.47 0.40
N GLY A 23 -11.23 16.19 0.11
CA GLY A 23 -10.91 15.54 -1.16
C GLY A 23 -9.76 14.54 -1.10
N ASP A 24 -8.95 14.54 -0.04
CA ASP A 24 -7.86 13.56 0.16
C ASP A 24 -8.37 12.14 0.42
N ASP A 25 -9.64 11.98 0.76
CA ASP A 25 -10.33 10.71 1.02
C ASP A 25 -10.56 9.89 -0.25
N THR A 26 -10.53 10.56 -1.40
CA THR A 26 -10.70 9.92 -2.70
C THR A 26 -9.41 9.34 -3.27
N PHE A 27 -8.26 9.63 -2.66
CA PHE A 27 -6.94 9.20 -3.16
C PHE A 27 -6.25 8.24 -2.21
N GLN A 28 -5.55 7.27 -2.80
CA GLN A 28 -4.58 6.45 -2.06
C GLN A 28 -3.21 7.08 -2.17
N TRP A 29 -2.42 6.99 -1.10
CA TRP A 29 -1.08 7.59 -1.04
C TRP A 29 -0.02 6.51 -0.89
N GLN A 30 1.15 6.73 -1.50
CA GLN A 30 2.30 5.86 -1.36
C GLN A 30 3.51 6.66 -0.89
N ALA A 31 4.26 6.10 0.06
CA ALA A 31 5.52 6.63 0.50
C ALA A 31 6.59 6.52 -0.61
N VAL A 32 7.19 7.65 -0.99
CA VAL A 32 8.27 7.68 -1.99
C VAL A 32 9.66 7.74 -1.35
N SER A 33 9.74 8.13 -0.08
CA SER A 33 10.95 8.13 0.74
C SER A 33 10.76 7.32 2.02
N ASP A 34 11.87 6.97 2.67
CA ASP A 34 11.85 6.39 4.02
C ASP A 34 11.59 7.49 5.05
N GLU A 35 10.99 7.12 6.19
CA GLU A 35 10.81 8.05 7.30
C GLU A 35 12.16 8.59 7.81
N ASP A 36 12.35 9.91 7.71
CA ASP A 36 13.52 10.61 8.23
C ASP A 36 13.08 11.69 9.23
N GLY A 37 13.52 11.57 10.47
CA GLY A 37 13.18 12.52 11.54
C GLY A 37 11.67 12.71 11.79
N GLY A 38 10.84 11.70 11.48
CA GLY A 38 9.38 11.78 11.59
C GLY A 38 8.69 12.50 10.44
N ARG A 39 9.40 12.73 9.32
CA ARG A 39 8.85 13.25 8.06
C ARG A 39 8.98 12.19 6.97
N ILE A 40 8.06 12.25 6.03
CA ILE A 40 8.05 11.34 4.88
C ILE A 40 7.39 12.02 3.69
N ASP A 41 7.88 11.67 2.51
CA ASP A 41 7.31 12.15 1.26
C ASP A 41 6.31 11.12 0.73
N ILE A 42 5.13 11.61 0.35
CA ILE A 42 4.04 10.81 -0.19
C ILE A 42 3.65 11.31 -1.57
N MET A 43 3.15 10.41 -2.40
CA MET A 43 2.54 10.73 -3.69
C MET A 43 1.18 10.03 -3.83
N PRO A 44 0.19 10.64 -4.51
CA PRO A 44 -1.06 9.96 -4.78
C PRO A 44 -0.87 8.90 -5.87
N ILE A 45 -1.35 7.69 -5.62
CA ILE A 45 -1.33 6.57 -6.57
C ILE A 45 -2.70 6.42 -7.24
N GLY A 46 -2.71 5.87 -8.46
CA GLY A 46 -3.93 5.72 -9.26
C GLY A 46 -4.39 7.00 -9.96
N THR A 47 -3.58 8.06 -9.94
CA THR A 47 -3.86 9.27 -10.73
C THR A 47 -3.31 9.11 -12.16
N ASN A 48 -4.04 9.63 -13.16
CA ASN A 48 -3.56 9.66 -14.56
C ASN A 48 -2.59 10.84 -14.83
N LEU A 49 -1.92 11.33 -13.80
CA LEU A 49 -0.99 12.44 -13.93
C LEU A 49 0.35 11.94 -14.42
N SER A 50 0.91 12.60 -15.44
CA SER A 50 2.25 12.26 -15.95
C SER A 50 3.36 12.56 -14.92
N ILE A 51 3.11 13.49 -14.00
CA ILE A 51 4.00 13.86 -12.91
C ILE A 51 3.13 13.98 -11.65
N PRO A 52 3.09 12.98 -10.77
CA PRO A 52 2.30 13.07 -9.54
C PRO A 52 2.93 14.10 -8.58
N PRO A 53 2.12 14.87 -7.85
CA PRO A 53 2.63 15.77 -6.82
C PRO A 53 3.26 14.96 -5.68
N ILE A 54 4.40 15.43 -5.19
CA ILE A 54 5.07 14.88 -4.00
C ILE A 54 4.84 15.85 -2.85
N CYS A 55 4.32 15.36 -1.74
CA CYS A 55 4.01 16.14 -0.56
C CYS A 55 4.80 15.60 0.64
N THR A 56 5.48 16.48 1.37
CA THR A 56 6.17 16.12 2.62
C THR A 56 5.24 16.30 3.81
N VAL A 57 4.94 15.21 4.53
CA VAL A 57 4.05 15.22 5.69
C VAL A 57 4.75 14.64 6.92
N LYS A 58 4.13 14.80 8.10
CA LYS A 58 4.62 14.13 9.32
C LYS A 58 4.20 12.66 9.26
N ALA A 59 5.12 11.75 9.57
CA ALA A 59 4.82 10.32 9.64
C ALA A 59 3.71 10.01 10.67
N ALA A 60 3.60 10.82 11.73
CA ALA A 60 2.55 10.72 12.72
C ALA A 60 1.13 11.04 12.18
N TRP A 61 1.01 11.67 11.00
CA TRP A 61 -0.27 11.94 10.34
C TRP A 61 -0.72 10.79 9.45
N LEU A 62 0.12 9.77 9.28
CA LEU A 62 -0.10 8.68 8.35
C LEU A 62 -0.38 7.37 9.08
N VAL A 63 -1.22 6.56 8.46
CA VAL A 63 -1.48 5.18 8.86
C VAL A 63 -1.16 4.29 7.68
N ARG A 64 -0.39 3.22 7.91
CA ARG A 64 -0.15 2.22 6.88
C ARG A 64 -1.42 1.44 6.61
N VAL A 65 -1.77 1.35 5.34
CA VAL A 65 -2.86 0.49 4.88
C VAL A 65 -2.22 -0.82 4.45
N ASN A 66 -2.42 -1.87 5.25
CA ASN A 66 -2.22 -3.22 4.74
C ASN A 66 -3.39 -3.48 3.79
N LEU A 67 -3.16 -3.35 2.49
CA LEU A 67 -4.09 -3.92 1.53
C LEU A 67 -4.19 -5.41 1.87
N PRO A 68 -5.41 -5.96 2.04
CA PRO A 68 -5.54 -7.39 2.23
C PRO A 68 -4.85 -8.05 1.04
N ILE A 69 -3.80 -8.80 1.33
CA ILE A 69 -3.25 -9.74 0.37
C ILE A 69 -4.40 -10.73 0.19
N ASP A 70 -5.13 -10.63 -0.91
CA ASP A 70 -6.18 -11.59 -1.26
C ASP A 70 -5.56 -12.98 -1.14
N SER A 71 -5.91 -13.66 -0.05
CA SER A 71 -5.34 -14.93 0.35
C SER A 71 -6.14 -16.00 -0.38
N GLN A 72 -5.94 -16.11 -1.69
CA GLN A 72 -6.24 -17.31 -2.47
C GLN A 72 -5.08 -17.49 -3.47
N ASN A 73 -4.11 -18.33 -3.11
CA ASN A 73 -4.12 -19.73 -3.54
C ASN A 73 -4.14 -19.89 -5.06
N MET A 74 -3.02 -19.57 -5.69
CA MET A 74 -2.55 -20.40 -6.78
C MET A 74 -1.21 -20.99 -6.35
N ASN A 75 -1.13 -22.32 -6.44
CA ASN A 75 0.07 -23.18 -6.37
C ASN A 75 0.27 -23.94 -5.03
N ASN A 76 0.06 -25.26 -5.12
CA ASN A 76 0.44 -26.33 -4.18
C ASN A 76 -0.55 -26.73 -3.08
N ALA A 77 -1.81 -26.96 -3.45
CA ALA A 77 -2.48 -28.18 -3.00
C ALA A 77 -2.36 -29.22 -4.13
N GLY A 78 -1.92 -30.44 -3.80
CA GLY A 78 -1.78 -31.53 -4.76
C GLY A 78 -3.09 -31.85 -5.46
N ALA A 79 -3.29 -31.29 -6.64
CA ALA A 79 -4.29 -31.74 -7.59
C ALA A 79 -3.67 -32.89 -8.40
N ILE A 80 -3.84 -34.09 -7.87
CA ILE A 80 -3.92 -35.31 -8.68
C ILE A 80 -4.84 -35.04 -9.87
N PHE A 81 -4.26 -34.80 -11.04
CA PHE A 81 -4.96 -34.94 -12.32
C PHE A 81 -5.29 -36.43 -12.48
N SER A 82 -6.37 -36.89 -11.85
CA SER A 82 -7.06 -38.10 -12.28
C SER A 82 -8.08 -37.66 -13.33
N CYS A 83 -7.69 -37.75 -14.60
CA CYS A 83 -8.61 -37.68 -15.71
C CYS A 83 -9.27 -39.06 -15.84
N PRO A 84 -10.58 -39.24 -15.60
CA PRO A 84 -11.25 -40.48 -15.96
C PRO A 84 -11.48 -40.45 -17.47
N GLY A 85 -10.56 -41.01 -18.26
CA GLY A 85 -10.77 -41.12 -19.70
C GLY A 85 -9.56 -41.24 -20.62
N GLN A 86 -8.37 -41.65 -20.18
CA GLN A 86 -7.36 -42.14 -21.13
C GLN A 86 -7.69 -43.58 -21.52
N ASN A 87 -8.40 -43.69 -22.64
CA ASN A 87 -8.56 -44.92 -23.40
C ASN A 87 -7.76 -44.73 -24.70
N ILE A 88 -6.49 -45.18 -24.73
CA ILE A 88 -5.83 -45.87 -25.86
C ILE A 88 -4.60 -46.59 -25.34
#